data_AF-A0AAW3K6P2-F1
#
_entry.id   AF-A0AAW3K6P2-F1
#
_cell.length_a   1.000
_cell.length_b   1.000
_cell.length_c   1.000
_cell.angle_alpha   90.00
_cell.angle_beta   90.00
_cell.angle_gamma   90.00
#
_symmetry.space_group_name_H-M   'P 1'
#
loop_
_entity.id
_entity.type
_entity.pdbx_description
1 polymer ?
#
loop_
_entity_poly.entity_id
_entity_poly.type
_entity_poly.pdbx_seq_one_letter_code
_entity_poly.pdbx_strand_id
1 'polypeptide(L)'
;MVGKKLLEKGWKKIPALFDDQYIYCYDRKNAMSIVYPTQINYRNKKGNSMSVGEGNLDKWVIFYGYDMYGTTNCKNYFKNNLS
;
A
#
# COMPACT_ATOMS: atom_id res chain seq x y z
N MET A 1 -17.37 -4.00 -0.29
CA MET A 1 -16.19 -3.14 -0.03
C MET A 1 -14.99 -3.65 -0.82
N VAL A 2 -14.24 -2.78 -1.50
CA VAL A 2 -13.11 -3.14 -2.38
C VAL A 2 -12.08 -4.04 -1.67
N GLY A 3 -11.77 -3.73 -0.41
CA GLY A 3 -10.83 -4.53 0.39
C GLY A 3 -11.20 -6.01 0.51
N LYS A 4 -12.49 -6.34 0.68
CA LYS A 4 -12.96 -7.73 0.78
C LYS A 4 -12.70 -8.50 -0.53
N LYS A 5 -13.02 -7.88 -1.68
CA LYS A 5 -12.80 -8.48 -3.02
C LYS A 5 -11.32 -8.71 -3.30
N LEU A 6 -10.43 -7.82 -2.85
CA LEU A 6 -8.98 -8.00 -2.99
C LEU A 6 -8.50 -9.24 -2.24
N LEU A 7 -8.92 -9.40 -0.98
CA LEU A 7 -8.57 -10.57 -0.16
C LEU A 7 -9.07 -11.88 -0.78
N GLU A 8 -10.32 -11.90 -1.27
CA GLU A 8 -10.90 -13.04 -1.99
C GLU A 8 -10.12 -13.41 -3.26
N LYS A 9 -9.52 -12.42 -3.93
CA LYS A 9 -8.66 -12.63 -5.11
C LYS A 9 -7.20 -12.95 -4.75
N GLY A 10 -6.88 -13.24 -3.50
CA GLY A 10 -5.56 -13.70 -3.08
C GLY A 10 -4.60 -12.59 -2.64
N TRP A 11 -5.01 -11.32 -2.69
CA TRP A 11 -4.20 -10.24 -2.15
C TRP A 11 -4.09 -10.35 -0.63
N LYS A 12 -2.93 -9.99 -0.09
CA LYS A 12 -2.65 -9.94 1.35
C LYS A 12 -2.56 -8.50 1.80
N LYS A 13 -3.43 -8.09 2.73
CA LYS A 13 -3.31 -6.78 3.38
C LYS A 13 -2.11 -6.80 4.32
N ILE A 14 -1.23 -5.81 4.19
CA ILE A 14 -0.04 -5.67 5.04
C ILE A 14 -0.12 -4.37 5.86
N PRO A 15 0.72 -4.19 6.90
CA PRO A 15 0.75 -2.94 7.66
C PRO A 15 0.98 -1.73 6.75
N ALA A 16 0.14 -0.71 6.92
CA ALA A 16 0.28 0.55 6.20
C ALA A 16 1.56 1.28 6.63
N LEU A 17 2.12 2.09 5.72
CA LEU A 17 3.24 2.95 6.05
C LEU A 17 2.79 4.31 6.58
N PHE A 18 1.62 4.78 6.14
CA PHE A 18 1.05 6.09 6.47
C PHE A 18 -0.38 5.93 6.98
N ASP A 19 -0.86 6.95 7.68
CA ASP A 19 -2.29 7.06 8.02
C ASP A 19 -3.12 7.16 6.73
N ASP A 20 -4.39 6.76 6.81
CA ASP A 20 -5.34 6.70 5.70
C ASP A 20 -4.94 5.83 4.50
N GLN A 21 -3.90 4.99 4.66
CA GLN A 21 -3.40 4.09 3.64
C GLN A 21 -3.76 2.64 3.95
N TYR A 22 -4.11 1.91 2.90
CA TYR A 22 -4.13 0.45 2.88
C TYR A 22 -3.10 -0.04 1.87
N ILE A 23 -2.30 -1.03 2.25
CA ILE A 23 -1.35 -1.68 1.35
C ILE A 23 -1.71 -3.14 1.22
N TYR A 24 -1.69 -3.61 -0.02
CA TYR A 24 -1.94 -5.00 -0.38
C TYR A 24 -0.77 -5.53 -1.22
N CYS A 25 -0.40 -6.78 -1.01
CA CYS A 25 0.59 -7.49 -1.82
C CYS A 25 -0.05 -8.76 -2.38
N TYR A 26 0.06 -8.97 -3.68
CA TYR A 26 -0.38 -10.23 -4.29
C TYR A 26 0.73 -11.27 -4.21
N ASP A 27 1.95 -10.84 -4.53
CA ASP A 27 3.19 -11.59 -4.38
C ASP A 27 4.33 -10.59 -4.02
N ARG A 28 5.59 -11.02 -4.14
CA ARG A 28 6.75 -10.16 -3.86
C ARG A 28 6.92 -8.99 -4.83
N LYS A 29 6.31 -9.06 -6.02
CA LYS A 29 6.48 -8.15 -7.16
C LYS A 29 5.30 -7.21 -7.37
N ASN A 30 4.11 -7.65 -7.00
CA ASN A 30 2.85 -6.98 -7.22
C ASN A 30 2.34 -6.34 -5.92
N ALA A 31 2.29 -5.01 -5.91
CA ALA A 31 1.84 -4.21 -4.77
C ALA A 31 0.69 -3.29 -5.18
N MET A 32 -0.20 -3.03 -4.24
CA MET A 32 -1.27 -2.04 -4.38
C MET A 32 -1.31 -1.17 -3.14
N SER A 33 -1.41 0.14 -3.32
CA SER A 33 -1.69 1.08 -2.25
C SER A 33 -2.99 1.82 -2.57
N ILE A 34 -3.90 1.83 -1.60
CA ILE A 34 -5.15 2.58 -1.67
C ILE A 34 -5.10 3.62 -0.56
N VAL A 35 -5.25 4.90 -0.90
CA VAL A 35 -5.16 6.01 0.04
C VAL A 35 -6.40 6.88 -0.12
N TYR A 36 -6.98 7.33 0.99
CA TYR A 36 -7.94 8.42 1.02
C TYR A 36 -7.30 9.61 1.72
N PRO A 37 -6.60 10.50 1.01
CA PRO A 37 -5.76 11.47 1.68
C PRO A 37 -6.58 12.63 2.25
N THR A 38 -6.37 12.87 3.54
CA THR A 38 -6.92 13.99 4.32
C THR A 38 -5.92 15.14 4.46
N GLN A 39 -4.66 14.91 4.11
CA GLN A 39 -3.58 15.91 4.13
C GLN A 39 -2.61 15.71 2.97
N ILE A 40 -1.90 16.77 2.58
CA ILE A 40 -0.97 16.74 1.43
C ILE A 40 0.29 15.94 1.77
N ASN A 41 0.80 16.08 2.98
CA ASN A 41 2.10 15.53 3.38
C ASN A 41 1.93 14.55 4.53
N TYR A 42 2.36 13.31 4.32
CA TYR A 42 2.38 12.28 5.35
C TYR A 42 3.81 12.02 5.81
N ARG A 43 3.98 11.81 7.11
CA ARG A 43 5.26 11.38 7.70
C ARG A 43 4.99 10.34 8.77
N ASN A 44 5.67 9.20 8.68
CA ASN A 44 5.51 8.14 9.68
C ASN A 44 6.63 8.17 10.74
N LYS A 45 6.45 7.40 11.82
CA LYS A 45 7.42 7.30 12.93
C LYS A 45 8.80 6.77 12.51
N LYS A 46 8.90 6.10 11.36
CA LYS A 46 10.16 5.59 10.79
C LYS A 46 10.88 6.62 9.91
N GLY A 47 10.32 7.83 9.77
CA GLY A 47 10.91 8.90 8.98
C GLY A 47 10.57 8.85 7.49
N ASN A 48 9.75 7.90 7.03
CA ASN A 48 9.30 7.89 5.63
C ASN A 48 8.34 9.04 5.39
N SER A 49 8.34 9.58 4.17
CA SER A 49 7.42 10.61 3.72
C SER A 49 6.68 10.17 2.45
N MET A 50 5.46 10.68 2.31
CA MET A 50 4.65 10.58 1.09
C MET A 50 3.96 11.92 0.89
N SER A 51 3.95 12.42 -0.34
CA SER A 51 3.17 13.60 -0.71
C SER A 51 2.14 13.18 -1.75
N VAL A 52 0.94 13.71 -1.63
CA VAL A 52 -0.14 13.58 -2.60
C VAL A 52 -0.44 14.94 -3.18
N GLY A 53 -0.67 15.02 -4.50
CA GLY A 53 -1.08 16.27 -5.12
C GLY A 53 -2.39 16.79 -4.53
N GLU A 54 -2.51 18.10 -4.33
CA GLU A 54 -3.69 18.76 -3.74
C GLU A 54 -5.01 18.35 -4.40
N GLY A 55 -5.02 18.19 -5.73
CA GLY A 55 -6.19 17.74 -6.48
C GLY A 55 -6.68 16.32 -6.15
N ASN A 56 -5.92 15.55 -5.36
CA ASN A 56 -6.28 14.20 -4.90
C ASN A 56 -6.81 14.16 -3.47
N LEU A 57 -6.84 15.30 -2.75
CA LEU A 57 -7.48 15.37 -1.45
C LEU A 57 -8.95 14.97 -1.54
N ASP A 58 -9.44 14.29 -0.50
CA ASP A 58 -10.82 13.81 -0.39
C ASP A 58 -11.27 12.87 -1.52
N LYS A 59 -10.31 12.18 -2.16
CA LYS A 59 -10.57 11.18 -3.21
C LYS A 59 -9.85 9.88 -2.91
N TRP A 60 -10.43 8.77 -3.35
CA TRP A 60 -9.72 7.50 -3.33
C TRP A 60 -8.64 7.50 -4.41
N VAL A 61 -7.38 7.41 -3.99
CA VAL A 61 -6.22 7.22 -4.86
C VAL A 61 -5.78 5.77 -4.81
N ILE A 62 -5.72 5.12 -5.97
CA ILE A 62 -5.29 3.73 -6.08
C ILE A 62 -4.02 3.70 -6.92
N PHE A 63 -2.94 3.24 -6.32
CA PHE A 63 -1.70 2.91 -6.99
C PHE A 63 -1.55 1.39 -7.08
N TYR A 64 -1.32 0.87 -8.27
CA TYR A 64 -0.92 -0.53 -8.49
C TYR A 64 0.44 -0.52 -9.19
N GLY A 65 1.38 -1.30 -8.67
CA GLY A 65 2.74 -1.34 -9.16
C GLY A 65 3.26 -2.77 -9.25
N TYR A 66 3.97 -3.03 -10.36
CA TYR A 66 4.79 -4.21 -10.55
C TYR A 66 6.27 -3.81 -10.56
N ASP A 67 7.08 -4.52 -9.78
CA ASP A 67 8.54 -4.40 -9.78
C ASP A 67 9.15 -5.80 -9.99
N MET A 68 9.97 -5.96 -11.03
CA MET A 68 10.60 -7.25 -11.35
C MET A 68 11.46 -7.79 -10.21
N TYR A 69 12.11 -6.91 -9.45
CA TYR A 69 12.91 -7.24 -8.29
C TYR A 69 12.03 -7.35 -7.06
N GLY A 70 10.92 -6.62 -7.03
CA GLY A 70 9.89 -6.63 -6.00
C GLY A 70 10.01 -5.49 -5.01
N THR A 71 8.88 -5.09 -4.43
CA THR A 71 8.83 -3.94 -3.51
C THR A 71 9.32 -4.34 -2.12
N THR A 72 9.99 -3.42 -1.42
CA THR A 72 10.55 -3.67 -0.07
C THR A 72 9.49 -4.21 0.89
N ASN A 73 8.29 -3.63 0.89
CA ASN A 73 7.21 -4.03 1.78
C ASN A 73 6.70 -5.45 1.47
N CYS A 74 6.43 -5.76 0.20
CA CYS A 74 5.93 -7.08 -0.19
C CYS A 74 7.00 -8.17 -0.04
N LYS A 75 8.26 -7.86 -0.35
CA LYS A 75 9.41 -8.75 -0.07
C LYS A 75 9.48 -9.13 1.40
N ASN A 76 9.44 -8.14 2.29
CA ASN A 76 9.57 -8.37 3.72
C ASN A 76 8.37 -9.17 4.25
N TYR A 77 7.16 -8.87 3.80
CA TYR A 77 5.97 -9.63 4.18
C TYR A 77 6.10 -11.10 3.79
N PHE A 78 6.38 -11.40 2.52
CA PHE A 78 6.45 -12.78 2.03
C PHE A 78 7.69 -13.54 2.55
N LYS A 79 8.80 -12.86 2.87
CA LYS A 79 9.95 -13.49 3.53
C LYS A 79 9.61 -13.96 4.94
N ASN A 80 8.79 -13.21 5.68
CA ASN A 80 8.53 -13.46 7.10
C ASN A 80 7.27 -14.32 7.36
N ASN A 81 6.40 -14.50 6.35
CA ASN A 81 5.09 -15.16 6.51
C ASN A 81 4.89 -16.39 5.61
N LEU A 82 5.92 -16.82 4.88
CA LEU A 82 5.91 -18.06 4.09
C LEU A 82 6.89 -19.11 4.66
N SER A 83 7.18 -19.03 5.96
CA SER A 83 7.92 -20.06 6.71
C SER A 83 7.07 -21.30 6.91
#